data_AF-A0A317XXR7-F1
#
_entry.id   AF-A0A317XXR7-F1
#
_cell.length_a   1.000
_cell.length_b   1.000
_cell.length_c   1.000
_cell.angle_alpha   90.00
_cell.angle_beta   90.00
_cell.angle_gamma   90.00
#
_symmetry.space_group_name_H-M   'P 1'
#
loop_
_entity.id
_entity.type
_entity.pdbx_description
1 polymer ?
#
loop_
_entity_poly.entity_id
_entity_poly.type
_entity_poly.pdbx_seq_one_letter_code
_entity_poly.pdbx_strand_id
1 'polypeptide(L)'
;MSLMDRFRSAAQKASVQANAFAQQTGRAINEQAATARAGFSLPKECDKAAKILQAFLADPEHPDSALNSIPKAVLQQAKGLAVFSVIKAGFVWSGKIGSGVVIARLPDGSWSAPSCIGTGAVGFGLQIGADITDFVIVMNSEEAVKAFAHAGNLTIGGSLSAAAGPIGTGGAINAAIRDPAPLFTYSRSKGLYAGISLEGTVLVERKETNKDFYGQPIPALDLLTGKVPAPEAASAMYEVVEAAEMIDESGLPEKAYVPTNIPTESTAAGYDVGSGDSSAAAGASATAAPGNQAANKPIFDAGAQH
;
A
#
# COMPACT_ATOMS: atom_id res chain seq x y z
N MET A 1 -67.46 -28.71 3.14
CA MET A 1 -65.99 -28.78 3.06
C MET A 1 -65.45 -29.14 4.43
N SER A 2 -64.63 -30.20 4.52
CA SER A 2 -64.10 -30.71 5.78
C SER A 2 -62.97 -29.81 6.32
N LEU A 3 -62.79 -29.80 7.64
CA LEU A 3 -61.67 -29.14 8.33
C LEU A 3 -60.31 -29.59 7.76
N MET A 4 -60.21 -30.85 7.32
CA MET A 4 -59.02 -31.39 6.65
C MET A 4 -58.73 -30.74 5.29
N ASP A 5 -59.75 -30.35 4.53
CA ASP A 5 -59.56 -29.74 3.20
C ASP A 5 -59.01 -28.32 3.32
N ARG A 6 -59.46 -27.57 4.33
CA ARG A 6 -58.93 -26.24 4.65
C ARG A 6 -57.48 -26.32 5.13
N PHE A 7 -57.13 -27.33 5.92
CA PHE A 7 -55.76 -27.54 6.40
C PHE A 7 -54.81 -27.90 5.27
N ARG A 8 -55.19 -28.83 4.37
CA ARG A 8 -54.39 -29.16 3.17
C ARG A 8 -54.24 -27.97 2.23
N SER A 9 -55.31 -27.21 1.99
CA SER A 9 -55.24 -26.02 1.13
C SER A 9 -54.34 -24.93 1.73
N ALA A 10 -54.38 -24.72 3.05
CA ALA A 10 -53.50 -23.80 3.74
C ALA A 10 -52.03 -24.24 3.65
N ALA A 11 -51.75 -25.53 3.87
CA ALA A 11 -50.40 -26.10 3.76
C ALA A 11 -49.84 -25.97 2.33
N GLN A 12 -50.66 -26.22 1.32
CA GLN A 12 -50.27 -26.13 -0.09
C GLN A 12 -50.05 -24.68 -0.55
N LYS A 13 -50.82 -23.71 -0.02
CA LYS A 13 -50.56 -22.28 -0.25
C LYS A 13 -49.30 -21.81 0.45
N ALA A 14 -49.07 -22.28 1.68
CA ALA A 14 -47.87 -21.95 2.45
C ALA A 14 -46.59 -22.47 1.77
N SER A 15 -46.60 -23.69 1.21
CA SER A 15 -45.44 -24.24 0.51
C SER A 15 -45.13 -23.51 -0.81
N VAL A 16 -46.16 -23.12 -1.56
CA VAL A 16 -45.99 -22.31 -2.78
C VAL A 16 -45.44 -20.92 -2.46
N GLN A 17 -45.95 -20.28 -1.40
CA GLN A 17 -45.43 -18.99 -0.93
C GLN A 17 -44.01 -19.08 -0.38
N ALA A 18 -43.68 -20.16 0.34
CA ALA A 18 -42.32 -20.40 0.83
C ALA A 18 -41.31 -20.57 -0.31
N ASN A 19 -41.66 -21.31 -1.37
CA ASN A 19 -40.81 -21.45 -2.54
C ASN A 19 -40.66 -20.14 -3.33
N ALA A 20 -41.74 -19.37 -3.48
CA ALA A 20 -41.69 -18.06 -4.13
C ALA A 20 -40.85 -17.06 -3.33
N PHE A 21 -40.99 -17.05 -2.00
CA PHE A 21 -40.20 -16.20 -1.10
C PHE A 21 -38.72 -16.60 -1.10
N ALA A 22 -38.40 -17.90 -1.07
CA ALA A 22 -37.03 -18.39 -1.15
C ALA A 22 -36.38 -18.01 -2.49
N GLN A 23 -37.11 -18.12 -3.61
CA GLN A 23 -36.61 -17.72 -4.92
C GLN A 23 -36.47 -16.20 -5.07
N GLN A 24 -37.41 -15.41 -4.56
CA GLN A 24 -37.34 -13.95 -4.58
C GLN A 24 -36.22 -13.43 -3.68
N THR A 25 -36.07 -13.97 -2.48
CA THR A 25 -34.99 -13.61 -1.56
C THR A 25 -33.63 -14.02 -2.14
N GLY A 26 -33.52 -15.20 -2.75
CA GLY A 26 -32.30 -15.62 -3.44
C GLY A 26 -31.92 -14.72 -4.63
N ARG A 27 -32.91 -14.27 -5.42
CA ARG A 27 -32.67 -13.31 -6.52
C ARG A 27 -32.29 -11.92 -6.01
N ALA A 28 -32.98 -11.39 -5.00
CA ALA A 28 -32.68 -10.09 -4.42
C ALA A 28 -31.28 -10.06 -3.78
N ILE A 29 -30.88 -11.13 -3.09
CA ILE A 29 -29.52 -11.27 -2.55
C ILE A 29 -28.48 -11.34 -3.68
N ASN A 30 -28.75 -12.11 -4.74
CA ASN A 30 -27.85 -12.19 -5.89
C ASN A 30 -27.75 -10.86 -6.66
N GLU A 31 -28.85 -10.12 -6.81
CA GLU A 31 -28.88 -8.80 -7.46
C GLU A 31 -28.19 -7.73 -6.62
N GLN A 32 -28.37 -7.73 -5.29
CA GLN A 32 -27.64 -6.85 -4.38
C GLN A 32 -26.14 -7.18 -4.36
N ALA A 33 -25.77 -8.46 -4.36
CA ALA A 33 -24.39 -8.89 -4.49
C ALA A 33 -23.80 -8.55 -5.87
N ALA A 34 -24.58 -8.66 -6.95
CA ALA A 34 -24.18 -8.25 -8.30
C ALA A 34 -24.02 -6.73 -8.41
N THR A 35 -24.86 -5.95 -7.74
CA THR A 35 -24.76 -4.47 -7.69
C THR A 35 -23.57 -4.02 -6.85
N ALA A 36 -23.32 -4.67 -5.71
CA ALA A 36 -22.10 -4.48 -4.91
C ALA A 36 -20.84 -4.89 -5.70
N ARG A 37 -20.91 -5.95 -6.50
CA ARG A 37 -19.85 -6.34 -7.46
C ARG A 37 -19.68 -5.32 -8.59
N ALA A 38 -20.78 -4.76 -9.12
CA ALA A 38 -20.76 -3.71 -10.15
C ALA A 38 -20.20 -2.36 -9.65
N GLY A 39 -20.12 -2.17 -8.32
CA GLY A 39 -19.37 -1.07 -7.71
C GLY A 39 -17.85 -1.19 -7.92
N PHE A 40 -17.34 -2.42 -8.04
CA PHE A 40 -15.92 -2.75 -8.21
C PHE A 40 -15.66 -3.28 -9.62
N SER A 41 -15.28 -2.39 -10.52
CA SER A 41 -14.89 -2.73 -11.90
C SER A 41 -13.49 -2.19 -12.17
N LEU A 42 -12.72 -2.87 -13.01
CA LEU A 42 -11.37 -2.44 -13.37
C LEU A 42 -11.28 -0.96 -13.81
N PRO A 43 -12.18 -0.42 -14.68
CA PRO A 43 -12.13 1.01 -15.03
C PRO A 43 -12.25 1.94 -13.81
N LYS A 44 -13.24 1.71 -12.94
CA LYS A 44 -13.43 2.49 -11.70
C LYS A 44 -12.24 2.41 -10.76
N GLU A 45 -11.60 1.24 -10.68
CA GLU A 45 -10.42 1.05 -9.84
C GLU A 45 -9.20 1.78 -10.42
N CYS A 46 -9.05 1.81 -11.75
CA CYS A 46 -8.04 2.63 -12.43
C CYS A 46 -8.30 4.13 -12.24
N ASP A 47 -9.54 4.60 -12.37
CA ASP A 47 -9.91 6.01 -12.12
C ASP A 47 -9.60 6.42 -10.67
N LYS A 48 -9.91 5.53 -9.72
CA LYS A 48 -9.60 5.73 -8.31
C LYS A 48 -8.09 5.75 -8.09
N ALA A 49 -7.35 4.83 -8.69
CA ALA A 49 -5.90 4.78 -8.59
C ALA A 49 -5.24 6.03 -9.17
N ALA A 50 -5.73 6.56 -10.29
CA ALA A 50 -5.25 7.84 -10.85
C ALA A 50 -5.39 8.98 -9.84
N LYS A 51 -6.56 9.10 -9.19
CA LYS A 51 -6.81 10.13 -8.15
C LYS A 51 -5.93 9.94 -6.92
N ILE A 52 -5.74 8.69 -6.48
CA ILE A 52 -4.85 8.38 -5.36
C ILE A 52 -3.43 8.80 -5.73
N LEU A 53 -2.90 8.31 -6.85
CA LEU A 53 -1.55 8.64 -7.31
C LEU A 53 -1.37 10.15 -7.35
N GLN A 54 -2.26 10.89 -8.01
CA GLN A 54 -2.19 12.35 -8.09
C GLN A 54 -2.10 13.01 -6.71
N ALA A 55 -2.85 12.52 -5.72
CA ALA A 55 -2.75 13.05 -4.36
C ALA A 55 -1.36 12.81 -3.75
N PHE A 56 -0.68 11.71 -4.07
CA PHE A 56 0.67 11.39 -3.59
C PHE A 56 1.81 12.06 -4.38
N LEU A 57 1.52 12.85 -5.42
CA LEU A 57 2.54 13.56 -6.19
C LEU A 57 2.78 14.97 -5.67
N ALA A 58 3.94 15.52 -6.01
CA ALA A 58 4.20 16.93 -5.78
C ALA A 58 3.33 17.76 -6.73
N ASP A 59 2.65 18.77 -6.19
CA ASP A 59 1.92 19.77 -6.94
C ASP A 59 2.87 20.92 -7.30
N PRO A 60 3.15 21.17 -8.59
CA PRO A 60 3.99 22.29 -9.00
C PRO A 60 3.44 23.66 -8.58
N GLU A 61 2.13 23.79 -8.41
CA GLU A 61 1.49 25.03 -7.95
C GLU A 61 1.61 25.22 -6.42
N HIS A 62 1.91 24.16 -5.68
CA HIS A 62 2.11 24.15 -4.23
C HIS A 62 3.42 23.42 -3.86
N PRO A 63 4.59 24.07 -3.99
CA PRO A 63 5.90 23.42 -3.84
C PRO A 63 6.15 22.75 -2.48
N ASP A 64 5.44 23.17 -1.44
CA ASP A 64 5.46 22.57 -0.10
C ASP A 64 4.86 21.15 -0.05
N SER A 65 3.99 20.81 -1.01
CA SER A 65 3.43 19.47 -1.17
C SER A 65 4.51 18.41 -1.39
N ALA A 66 5.63 18.76 -2.04
CA ALA A 66 6.74 17.85 -2.36
C ALA A 66 7.35 17.19 -1.12
N LEU A 67 7.23 17.81 0.07
CA LEU A 67 7.72 17.26 1.32
C LEU A 67 7.00 15.98 1.75
N ASN A 68 5.78 15.75 1.27
CA ASN A 68 4.93 14.62 1.63
C ASN A 68 4.50 13.79 0.41
N SER A 69 5.26 13.89 -0.68
CA SER A 69 4.99 13.24 -1.95
C SER A 69 6.01 12.16 -2.26
N ILE A 70 5.62 11.23 -3.13
CA ILE A 70 6.51 10.19 -3.64
C ILE A 70 7.55 10.88 -4.53
N PRO A 71 8.86 10.73 -4.26
CA PRO A 71 9.88 11.36 -5.07
C PRO A 71 9.83 10.85 -6.51
N LYS A 72 10.03 11.73 -7.49
CA LYS A 72 10.08 11.37 -8.91
C LYS A 72 11.01 10.20 -9.19
N ALA A 73 12.20 10.23 -8.60
CA ALA A 73 13.21 9.20 -8.82
C ALA A 73 12.80 7.82 -8.27
N VAL A 74 11.92 7.76 -7.27
CA VAL A 74 11.31 6.49 -6.79
C VAL A 74 10.36 5.93 -7.86
N LEU A 75 9.54 6.78 -8.49
CA LEU A 75 8.61 6.37 -9.55
C LEU A 75 9.34 5.93 -10.83
N GLN A 76 10.39 6.65 -11.22
CA GLN A 76 11.22 6.32 -12.39
C GLN A 76 11.90 4.95 -12.26
N GLN A 77 12.28 4.55 -11.05
CA GLN A 77 12.91 3.26 -10.79
C GLN A 77 11.91 2.12 -10.52
N ALA A 78 10.64 2.45 -10.29
CA ALA A 78 9.61 1.50 -9.97
C ALA A 78 9.50 0.40 -11.05
N LYS A 79 9.51 -0.85 -10.59
CA LYS A 79 9.20 -2.04 -11.38
C LYS A 79 7.72 -2.41 -11.31
N GLY A 80 7.01 -1.90 -10.32
CA GLY A 80 5.56 -1.99 -10.24
C GLY A 80 4.97 -1.02 -9.24
N LEU A 81 3.67 -0.78 -9.39
CA LEU A 81 2.88 0.05 -8.48
C LEU A 81 1.62 -0.71 -8.09
N ALA A 82 1.35 -0.80 -6.79
CA ALA A 82 0.05 -1.21 -6.27
C ALA A 82 -0.62 -0.03 -5.59
N VAL A 83 -1.82 0.34 -6.06
CA VAL A 83 -2.55 1.52 -5.63
C VAL A 83 -3.93 1.10 -5.18
N PHE A 84 -4.26 1.30 -3.91
CA PHE A 84 -5.51 0.82 -3.33
C PHE A 84 -5.95 1.65 -2.13
N SER A 85 -7.25 1.65 -1.86
CA SER A 85 -7.83 2.23 -0.64
C SER A 85 -8.30 1.13 0.29
N VAL A 86 -8.13 1.36 1.59
CA VAL A 86 -8.59 0.47 2.67
C VAL A 86 -9.49 1.25 3.61
N ILE A 87 -10.68 0.73 3.85
CA ILE A 87 -11.55 1.16 4.93
C ILE A 87 -11.20 0.33 6.16
N LYS A 88 -10.87 1.01 7.25
CA LYS A 88 -10.59 0.40 8.54
C LYS A 88 -11.60 0.92 9.56
N ALA A 89 -12.12 0.02 10.38
CA ALA A 89 -12.94 0.38 11.53
C ALA A 89 -12.70 -0.61 12.67
N GLY A 90 -12.82 -0.14 13.91
CA GLY A 90 -12.85 -1.04 15.04
C GLY A 90 -13.06 -0.41 16.40
N PHE A 91 -13.48 -1.25 17.34
CA PHE A 91 -13.57 -0.99 18.78
C PHE A 91 -13.27 -2.30 19.49
N VAL A 92 -12.07 -2.43 20.09
CA VAL A 92 -11.51 -3.70 20.62
C VAL A 92 -11.21 -4.74 19.53
N TRP A 93 -12.13 -4.95 18.59
CA TRP A 93 -11.97 -5.73 17.36
C TRP A 93 -11.84 -4.80 16.15
N SER A 94 -11.00 -5.15 15.18
CA SER A 94 -10.82 -4.44 13.89
C SER A 94 -11.32 -5.26 12.72
N GLY A 95 -11.87 -4.56 11.72
CA GLY A 95 -11.98 -5.04 10.36
C GLY A 95 -11.36 -4.05 9.38
N LYS A 96 -10.71 -4.59 8.34
CA LYS A 96 -10.27 -3.83 7.17
C LYS A 96 -10.80 -4.49 5.90
N ILE A 97 -11.21 -3.67 4.95
CA ILE A 97 -11.49 -4.10 3.59
C ILE A 97 -11.05 -3.03 2.60
N GLY A 98 -10.46 -3.45 1.50
CA GLY A 98 -9.94 -2.53 0.50
C GLY A 98 -9.88 -3.13 -0.90
N SER A 99 -9.64 -2.26 -1.86
CA SER A 99 -9.55 -2.61 -3.27
C SER A 99 -8.71 -1.60 -4.03
N GLY A 100 -8.10 -2.08 -5.12
CA GLY A 100 -7.31 -1.26 -6.01
C GLY A 100 -6.83 -2.03 -7.21
N VAL A 101 -5.74 -1.56 -7.78
CA VAL A 101 -5.06 -2.18 -8.92
C VAL A 101 -3.57 -2.29 -8.70
N VAL A 102 -2.96 -3.22 -9.41
CA VAL A 102 -1.50 -3.33 -9.55
C VAL A 102 -1.12 -3.26 -11.03
N ILE A 103 -0.04 -2.56 -11.34
CA ILE A 103 0.62 -2.51 -12.64
C ILE A 103 2.12 -2.79 -12.48
N ALA A 104 2.75 -3.26 -13.55
CA ALA A 104 4.17 -3.56 -13.59
C ALA A 104 4.83 -2.90 -14.81
N ARG A 105 6.09 -2.50 -14.65
CA ARG A 105 6.89 -1.98 -15.75
C ARG A 105 7.43 -3.16 -16.57
N LEU A 106 7.19 -3.13 -17.87
CA LEU A 106 7.63 -4.14 -18.82
C LEU A 106 9.09 -3.90 -19.25
N PRO A 107 9.76 -4.90 -19.85
CA PRO A 107 11.15 -4.77 -20.30
C PRO A 107 11.38 -3.65 -21.33
N ASP A 108 10.35 -3.27 -22.08
CA ASP A 108 10.38 -2.16 -23.05
C ASP A 108 10.16 -0.78 -22.40
N GLY A 109 9.96 -0.74 -21.08
CA GLY A 109 9.74 0.47 -20.30
C GLY A 109 8.27 0.89 -20.17
N SER A 110 7.36 0.27 -20.93
CA SER A 110 5.92 0.53 -20.87
C SER A 110 5.28 -0.08 -19.63
N TRP A 111 4.06 0.36 -19.30
CA TRP A 111 3.27 -0.21 -18.22
C TRP A 111 2.39 -1.36 -18.72
N SER A 112 2.32 -2.43 -17.93
CA SER A 112 1.49 -3.59 -18.20
C SER A 112 0.00 -3.33 -17.96
N ALA A 113 -0.85 -4.26 -18.43
CA ALA A 113 -2.27 -4.24 -18.13
C ALA A 113 -2.52 -4.35 -16.61
N PRO A 114 -3.49 -3.61 -16.04
CA PRO A 114 -3.72 -3.60 -14.61
C PRO A 114 -4.41 -4.89 -14.15
N SER A 115 -4.07 -5.35 -12.96
CA SER A 115 -4.78 -6.43 -12.26
C SER A 115 -5.51 -5.87 -11.05
N CYS A 116 -6.80 -6.15 -10.93
CA CYS A 116 -7.58 -5.78 -9.75
C CYS A 116 -7.16 -6.60 -8.53
N ILE A 117 -7.02 -5.91 -7.40
CA ILE A 117 -6.66 -6.49 -6.12
C ILE A 117 -7.70 -6.16 -5.05
N GLY A 118 -7.78 -7.02 -4.05
CA GLY A 118 -8.60 -6.85 -2.86
C GLY A 118 -7.76 -7.09 -1.62
N THR A 119 -8.02 -6.33 -0.57
CA THR A 119 -7.39 -6.56 0.73
C THR A 119 -8.42 -6.72 1.83
N GLY A 120 -8.12 -7.58 2.78
CA GLY A 120 -8.91 -7.78 3.97
C GLY A 120 -8.02 -8.03 5.18
N ALA A 121 -8.41 -7.51 6.33
CA ALA A 121 -7.78 -7.85 7.59
C ALA A 121 -8.83 -7.95 8.70
N VAL A 122 -8.57 -8.84 9.65
CA VAL A 122 -9.25 -8.84 10.94
C VAL A 122 -8.19 -8.76 12.02
N GLY A 123 -8.52 -8.06 13.09
CA GLY A 123 -7.56 -7.82 14.16
C GLY A 123 -8.24 -7.62 15.50
N PHE A 124 -7.40 -7.53 16.51
CA PHE A 124 -7.79 -7.23 17.89
C PHE A 124 -6.75 -6.31 18.51
N GLY A 125 -7.20 -5.36 19.33
CA GLY A 125 -6.31 -4.42 19.99
C GLY A 125 -7.03 -3.33 20.76
N LEU A 126 -6.25 -2.51 21.46
CA LEU A 126 -6.75 -1.31 22.13
C LEU A 126 -6.92 -0.22 21.08
N GLN A 127 -8.05 -0.27 20.37
CA GLN A 127 -8.37 0.61 19.26
C GLN A 127 -9.81 1.11 19.30
N ILE A 128 -10.02 2.31 18.78
CA ILE A 128 -11.33 2.89 18.53
C ILE A 128 -11.27 3.80 17.30
N GLY A 129 -12.28 3.68 16.44
CA GLY A 129 -12.54 4.63 15.36
C GLY A 129 -12.65 4.00 13.99
N ALA A 130 -12.61 4.87 12.98
CA ALA A 130 -12.67 4.48 11.59
C ALA A 130 -11.89 5.49 10.71
N ASP A 131 -11.23 4.96 9.70
CA ASP A 131 -10.47 5.71 8.73
C ASP A 131 -10.49 5.05 7.36
N ILE A 132 -10.30 5.87 6.34
CA ILE A 132 -10.00 5.42 4.98
C ILE A 132 -8.54 5.75 4.74
N THR A 133 -7.75 4.74 4.42
CA THR A 133 -6.34 4.91 4.10
C THR A 133 -6.11 4.56 2.63
N ASP A 134 -5.59 5.52 1.88
CA ASP A 134 -5.07 5.30 0.54
C ASP A 134 -3.62 4.85 0.64
N PHE A 135 -3.23 3.86 -0.17
CA PHE A 135 -1.89 3.30 -0.22
C PHE A 135 -1.34 3.37 -1.64
N VAL A 136 -0.05 3.70 -1.74
CA VAL A 136 0.78 3.47 -2.92
C VAL A 136 1.98 2.64 -2.48
N ILE A 137 2.06 1.41 -2.98
CA ILE A 137 3.21 0.53 -2.80
C ILE A 137 4.03 0.55 -4.07
N VAL A 138 5.29 0.98 -3.95
CA VAL A 138 6.28 0.97 -5.02
C VAL A 138 7.12 -0.29 -4.90
N MET A 139 7.10 -1.12 -5.93
CA MET A 139 7.92 -2.32 -6.05
C MET A 139 9.20 -1.97 -6.80
N ASN A 140 10.36 -2.21 -6.18
CA ASN A 140 11.67 -1.80 -6.72
C ASN A 140 12.40 -2.91 -7.48
N SER A 141 11.84 -4.13 -7.52
CA SER A 141 12.42 -5.27 -8.24
C SER A 141 11.36 -6.12 -8.95
N GLU A 142 11.75 -6.85 -9.99
CA GLU A 142 10.85 -7.78 -10.69
C GLU A 142 10.43 -8.94 -9.78
N GLU A 143 11.29 -9.36 -8.85
CA GLU A 143 11.01 -10.38 -7.86
C GLU A 143 9.90 -9.92 -6.92
N ALA A 144 9.90 -8.64 -6.52
CA ALA A 144 8.82 -8.07 -5.71
C ALA A 144 7.48 -8.08 -6.47
N VAL A 145 7.51 -7.71 -7.76
CA VAL A 145 6.33 -7.79 -8.64
C VAL A 145 5.83 -9.23 -8.79
N LYS A 146 6.74 -10.19 -9.06
CA LYS A 146 6.40 -11.61 -9.19
C LYS A 146 5.87 -12.17 -7.88
N ALA A 147 6.49 -11.84 -6.75
CA ALA A 147 6.01 -12.25 -5.42
C ALA A 147 4.58 -11.74 -5.19
N PHE A 148 4.30 -10.49 -5.54
CA PHE A 148 2.96 -9.91 -5.47
C PHE A 148 1.97 -10.58 -6.43
N ALA A 149 2.38 -10.89 -7.66
CA ALA A 149 1.55 -11.52 -8.67
C ALA A 149 1.24 -13.01 -8.37
N HIS A 150 2.18 -13.72 -7.74
CA HIS A 150 2.06 -15.15 -7.43
C HIS A 150 1.40 -15.40 -6.07
N ALA A 151 1.73 -14.59 -5.06
CA ALA A 151 1.18 -14.75 -3.74
C ALA A 151 -0.14 -13.99 -3.67
N GLY A 152 -1.23 -14.64 -4.09
CA GLY A 152 -2.59 -14.22 -3.78
C GLY A 152 -2.92 -14.24 -2.27
N ASN A 153 -1.91 -14.13 -1.41
CA ASN A 153 -1.96 -14.01 0.04
C ASN A 153 -0.65 -13.37 0.54
N LEU A 154 -0.36 -12.13 0.12
CA LEU A 154 0.74 -11.38 0.73
C LEU A 154 0.28 -10.88 2.12
N THR A 155 0.97 -11.37 3.15
CA THR A 155 0.89 -10.81 4.50
C THR A 155 2.00 -9.79 4.69
N ILE A 156 1.63 -8.52 4.84
CA ILE A 156 2.57 -7.46 5.25
C ILE A 156 3.10 -7.85 6.64
N GLY A 157 4.39 -8.22 6.71
CA GLY A 157 5.06 -8.73 7.92
C GLY A 157 5.52 -10.20 7.88
N GLY A 158 5.25 -10.94 6.79
CA GLY A 158 5.65 -12.35 6.62
C GLY A 158 6.78 -12.57 5.60
N SER A 159 6.44 -12.59 4.31
CA SER A 159 7.33 -13.00 3.21
C SER A 159 7.95 -11.86 2.41
N LEU A 160 7.41 -10.65 2.52
CA LEU A 160 7.90 -9.44 1.84
C LEU A 160 7.94 -8.30 2.86
N SER A 161 9.15 -7.83 3.17
CA SER A 161 9.34 -6.69 4.07
C SER A 161 9.02 -5.40 3.31
N ALA A 162 8.11 -4.60 3.86
CA ALA A 162 7.79 -3.28 3.34
C ALA A 162 8.36 -2.21 4.27
N ALA A 163 9.09 -1.26 3.69
CA ALA A 163 9.59 -0.11 4.41
C ALA A 163 8.73 1.13 4.11
N ALA A 164 8.68 2.07 5.04
CA ALA A 164 8.20 3.41 4.71
C ALA A 164 9.12 4.00 3.62
N GLY A 165 8.51 4.52 2.55
CA GLY A 165 9.28 5.10 1.44
C GLY A 165 9.93 6.44 1.81
N PRO A 166 11.02 6.83 1.14
CA PRO A 166 11.60 8.16 1.33
C PRO A 166 10.62 9.25 0.84
N ILE A 167 10.59 10.38 1.54
CA ILE A 167 9.79 11.58 1.20
C ILE A 167 10.68 12.82 1.12
N GLY A 168 10.24 13.84 0.37
CA GLY A 168 10.91 15.14 0.29
C GLY A 168 11.93 15.26 -0.84
N THR A 169 13.06 15.92 -0.57
CA THR A 169 14.15 16.21 -1.54
C THR A 169 15.53 15.97 -0.90
N GLY A 170 16.57 15.77 -1.73
CA GLY A 170 17.97 15.79 -1.27
C GLY A 170 18.59 14.44 -0.88
N GLY A 171 19.61 14.47 -0.02
CA GLY A 171 20.56 13.36 0.18
C GLY A 171 19.97 12.04 0.73
N ALA A 172 18.91 12.10 1.53
CA ALA A 172 18.25 10.90 2.05
C ALA A 172 17.58 10.06 0.95
N ILE A 173 17.06 10.73 -0.09
CA ILE A 173 16.45 10.07 -1.26
C ILE A 173 17.53 9.38 -2.09
N ASN A 174 18.66 10.05 -2.33
CA ASN A 174 19.78 9.46 -3.06
C ASN A 174 20.31 8.18 -2.40
N ALA A 175 20.34 8.12 -1.07
CA ALA A 175 20.72 6.92 -0.33
C ALA A 175 19.68 5.80 -0.50
N ALA A 176 18.39 6.10 -0.34
CA ALA A 176 17.30 5.13 -0.48
C ALA A 176 17.15 4.59 -1.91
N ILE A 177 17.54 5.36 -2.92
CA ILE A 177 17.53 4.99 -4.34
C ILE A 177 18.73 4.10 -4.69
N ARG A 178 19.86 4.28 -4.01
CA ARG A 178 21.08 3.49 -4.26
C ARG A 178 20.95 2.05 -3.76
N ASP A 179 20.27 1.86 -2.63
CA ASP A 179 19.99 0.55 -2.04
C ASP A 179 18.52 0.49 -1.59
N PRO A 180 17.58 0.33 -2.53
CA PRO A 180 16.16 0.41 -2.23
C PRO A 180 15.67 -0.85 -1.52
N ALA A 181 14.79 -0.67 -0.53
CA ALA A 181 14.00 -1.77 0.00
C ALA A 181 13.20 -2.43 -1.14
N PRO A 182 12.88 -3.74 -1.08
CA PRO A 182 12.08 -4.40 -2.12
C PRO A 182 10.74 -3.72 -2.39
N LEU A 183 10.15 -3.16 -1.33
CA LEU A 183 8.91 -2.38 -1.35
C LEU A 183 9.07 -1.08 -0.57
N PHE A 184 8.65 0.02 -1.17
CA PHE A 184 8.32 1.24 -0.44
C PHE A 184 6.81 1.38 -0.30
N THR A 185 6.34 1.71 0.90
CA THR A 185 4.92 1.97 1.17
C THR A 185 4.72 3.43 1.54
N TYR A 186 3.76 4.04 0.87
CA TYR A 186 3.25 5.37 1.16
C TYR A 186 1.78 5.26 1.51
N SER A 187 1.33 5.98 2.54
CA SER A 187 -0.06 5.97 2.96
C SER A 187 -0.56 7.36 3.36
N ARG A 188 -1.84 7.60 3.12
CA ARG A 188 -2.56 8.81 3.53
C ARG A 188 -3.91 8.40 4.09
N SER A 189 -4.11 8.69 5.36
CA SER A 189 -5.32 8.32 6.09
C SER A 189 -6.22 9.52 6.31
N LYS A 190 -7.53 9.32 6.16
CA LYS A 190 -8.57 10.29 6.48
C LYS A 190 -9.57 9.63 7.43
N GLY A 191 -9.74 10.20 8.61
CA GLY A 191 -10.66 9.70 9.61
C GLY A 191 -10.19 9.96 11.03
N LEU A 192 -10.87 9.35 11.99
CA LEU A 192 -10.51 9.39 13.39
C LEU A 192 -10.32 7.96 13.86
N TYR A 193 -9.06 7.56 13.99
CA TYR A 193 -8.68 6.24 14.48
C TYR A 193 -7.53 6.40 15.48
N ALA A 194 -7.70 5.85 16.67
CA ALA A 194 -6.68 5.83 17.71
C ALA A 194 -6.53 4.40 18.24
N GLY A 195 -5.31 3.90 18.29
CA GLY A 195 -5.04 2.62 18.93
C GLY A 195 -3.84 1.85 18.45
N ILE A 196 -3.56 0.77 19.18
CA ILE A 196 -2.55 -0.24 18.86
C ILE A 196 -3.29 -1.53 18.55
N SER A 197 -3.02 -2.12 17.38
CA SER A 197 -3.73 -3.30 16.88
C SER A 197 -2.78 -4.28 16.22
N LEU A 198 -2.94 -5.56 16.51
CA LEU A 198 -2.32 -6.63 15.75
C LEU A 198 -3.31 -7.07 14.66
N GLU A 199 -2.88 -6.98 13.39
CA GLU A 199 -3.76 -7.22 12.25
C GLU A 199 -3.07 -8.16 11.26
N GLY A 200 -3.75 -9.24 10.89
CA GLY A 200 -3.36 -10.06 9.75
C GLY A 200 -3.94 -9.46 8.48
N THR A 201 -3.10 -8.84 7.64
CA THR A 201 -3.54 -8.29 6.35
C THR A 201 -3.30 -9.30 5.25
N VAL A 202 -4.29 -9.49 4.39
CA VAL A 202 -4.19 -10.33 3.20
C VAL A 202 -4.44 -9.47 1.97
N LEU A 203 -3.62 -9.65 0.95
CA LEU A 203 -3.81 -9.06 -0.38
C LEU A 203 -4.00 -10.17 -1.40
N VAL A 204 -5.09 -10.08 -2.17
CA VAL A 204 -5.50 -11.10 -3.14
C VAL A 204 -5.80 -10.50 -4.50
N GLU A 205 -5.55 -11.28 -5.55
CA GLU A 205 -6.06 -11.00 -6.89
C GLU A 205 -7.59 -11.14 -6.91
N ARG A 206 -8.29 -10.17 -7.52
CA ARG A 206 -9.73 -10.25 -7.81
C ARG A 206 -9.99 -10.89 -9.16
N LYS A 207 -9.80 -12.21 -9.23
CA LYS A 207 -9.91 -13.01 -10.46
C LYS A 207 -11.22 -12.81 -11.20
N GLU A 208 -12.33 -12.72 -10.48
CA GLU A 208 -13.66 -12.49 -11.06
C GLU A 208 -13.75 -11.09 -11.69
N THR A 209 -13.29 -10.05 -11.01
CA THR A 209 -13.28 -8.68 -11.54
C THR A 209 -12.37 -8.57 -12.78
N ASN A 210 -11.21 -9.23 -12.76
CA ASN A 210 -10.32 -9.32 -13.92
C ASN A 210 -11.01 -10.04 -15.09
N LYS A 211 -11.60 -11.22 -14.83
CA LYS A 211 -12.31 -12.01 -15.83
C LYS A 211 -13.47 -11.24 -16.46
N ASP A 212 -14.25 -10.53 -15.65
CA ASP A 212 -15.41 -9.76 -16.12
C ASP A 212 -14.98 -8.64 -17.08
N PHE A 213 -13.81 -8.03 -16.86
CA PHE A 213 -13.25 -7.01 -17.75
C PHE A 213 -12.58 -7.60 -19.00
N TYR A 214 -11.70 -8.58 -18.82
CA TYR A 214 -10.90 -9.15 -19.92
C TYR A 214 -11.65 -10.20 -20.75
N GLY A 215 -12.86 -10.60 -20.35
CA GLY A 215 -13.70 -11.59 -21.03
C GLY A 215 -13.26 -13.04 -20.84
N GLN A 216 -12.12 -13.28 -20.19
CA GLN A 216 -11.56 -14.61 -19.93
C GLN A 216 -10.75 -14.61 -18.63
N PRO A 217 -10.58 -15.77 -17.96
CA PRO A 217 -9.82 -15.84 -16.71
C PRO A 217 -8.31 -15.73 -16.98
N ILE A 218 -7.78 -14.51 -16.93
CA ILE A 218 -6.36 -14.22 -17.07
C ILE A 218 -5.75 -14.03 -15.68
N PRO A 219 -4.71 -14.78 -15.30
CA PRO A 219 -4.05 -14.61 -14.01
C PRO A 219 -3.27 -13.29 -13.94
N ALA A 220 -3.17 -12.70 -12.75
CA ALA A 220 -2.43 -11.45 -12.52
C ALA A 220 -1.01 -11.48 -13.09
N LEU A 221 -0.30 -12.61 -12.99
CA LEU A 221 1.04 -12.76 -13.56
C LEU A 221 1.06 -12.50 -15.08
N ASP A 222 0.06 -12.99 -15.81
CA ASP A 222 0.00 -12.84 -17.27
C ASP A 222 -0.33 -11.39 -17.66
N LEU A 223 -1.16 -10.72 -16.86
CA LEU A 223 -1.42 -9.28 -16.99
C LEU A 223 -0.14 -8.48 -16.76
N LEU A 224 0.55 -8.75 -15.64
CA LEU A 224 1.72 -8.01 -15.20
C LEU A 224 2.99 -8.28 -16.01
N THR A 225 3.04 -9.40 -16.75
CA THR A 225 4.14 -9.73 -17.67
C THR A 225 3.89 -9.29 -19.11
N GLY A 226 2.78 -8.59 -19.38
CA GLY A 226 2.52 -7.98 -20.69
C GLY A 226 1.98 -8.95 -21.75
N LYS A 227 1.44 -10.12 -21.35
CA LYS A 227 0.77 -11.03 -22.30
C LYS A 227 -0.55 -10.47 -22.82
N VAL A 228 -1.06 -9.44 -22.15
CA VAL A 228 -2.27 -8.70 -22.52
C VAL A 228 -1.88 -7.24 -22.69
N PRO A 229 -2.32 -6.58 -23.78
CA PRO A 229 -2.06 -5.16 -23.97
C PRO A 229 -2.77 -4.34 -22.89
N ALA A 230 -2.15 -3.22 -22.52
CA ALA A 230 -2.75 -2.26 -21.60
C ALA A 230 -4.09 -1.72 -22.18
N PRO A 231 -5.20 -1.76 -21.41
CA PRO A 231 -6.49 -1.30 -21.89
C PRO A 231 -6.63 0.22 -21.79
N GLU A 232 -7.41 0.82 -22.68
CA GLU A 232 -7.75 2.26 -22.66
C GLU A 232 -8.43 2.70 -21.34
N ALA A 233 -9.13 1.77 -20.67
CA ALA A 233 -9.74 2.03 -19.36
C ALA A 233 -8.73 2.41 -18.26
N ALA A 234 -7.43 2.22 -18.49
CA ALA A 234 -6.37 2.56 -17.55
C ALA A 234 -5.56 3.81 -17.95
N SER A 235 -5.89 4.46 -19.09
CA SER A 235 -5.12 5.59 -19.63
C SER A 235 -4.91 6.72 -18.64
N ALA A 236 -5.96 7.15 -17.92
CA ALA A 236 -5.85 8.23 -16.94
C ALA A 236 -4.86 7.91 -15.81
N MET A 237 -4.76 6.64 -15.41
CA MET A 237 -3.78 6.21 -14.41
C MET A 237 -2.36 6.25 -14.97
N TYR A 238 -2.15 5.78 -16.20
CA TYR A 238 -0.84 5.82 -16.86
C TYR A 238 -0.36 7.25 -17.09
N GLU A 239 -1.25 8.14 -17.56
CA GLU A 239 -0.95 9.56 -17.76
C GLU A 239 -0.47 10.22 -16.47
N VAL A 240 -1.08 9.90 -15.32
CA VAL A 240 -0.64 10.41 -14.01
C VAL A 240 0.76 9.91 -13.65
N VAL A 241 1.05 8.63 -13.87
CA VAL A 241 2.38 8.05 -13.59
C VAL A 241 3.44 8.63 -14.51
N GLU A 242 3.15 8.74 -15.81
CA GLU A 242 4.06 9.32 -16.80
C GLU A 242 4.31 10.81 -16.51
N ALA A 243 3.26 11.57 -16.19
CA ALA A 243 3.41 12.97 -15.79
C ALA A 243 4.30 13.09 -14.55
N ALA A 244 4.11 12.24 -13.54
CA ALA A 244 4.92 12.20 -12.33
C ALA A 244 6.40 11.95 -12.62
N GLU A 245 6.70 11.05 -13.55
CA GLU A 245 8.05 10.71 -13.98
C GLU A 245 8.73 11.83 -14.79
N MET A 246 7.95 12.83 -15.22
CA MET A 246 8.40 13.95 -16.05
C MET A 246 8.38 15.30 -15.32
N ILE A 247 7.91 15.39 -14.07
CA ILE A 247 7.87 16.64 -13.29
C ILE A 247 9.25 17.29 -13.24
N ASP A 248 9.32 18.59 -13.54
CA ASP A 248 10.54 19.40 -13.36
C ASP A 248 10.72 19.76 -11.88
N GLU A 249 11.72 19.14 -11.25
CA GLU A 249 12.02 19.32 -9.83
C GLU A 249 13.04 20.46 -9.58
N SER A 250 13.49 21.19 -10.63
CA SER A 250 14.53 22.23 -10.53
C SER A 250 14.15 23.42 -9.62
N GLY A 251 12.85 23.60 -9.36
CA GLY A 251 12.31 24.62 -8.46
C GLY A 251 12.03 24.15 -7.02
N LEU A 252 12.22 22.86 -6.71
CA LEU A 252 11.92 22.33 -5.38
C LEU A 252 13.08 22.62 -4.40
N PRO A 253 12.80 23.04 -3.15
CA PRO A 253 13.85 23.33 -2.19
C PRO A 253 14.66 22.08 -1.88
N GLU A 254 16.00 22.13 -2.01
CA GLU A 254 16.92 21.00 -1.74
C GLU A 254 16.97 20.56 -0.27
N LYS A 255 16.40 21.35 0.64
CA LYS A 255 16.36 21.08 2.09
C LYS A 255 14.93 21.13 2.58
N ALA A 256 14.51 20.09 3.31
CA ALA A 256 13.28 20.10 4.08
C ALA A 256 13.24 21.36 4.97
N TYR A 257 12.15 22.12 4.90
CA TYR A 257 11.90 23.26 5.78
C TYR A 257 11.75 22.73 7.22
N VAL A 258 12.74 23.02 8.08
CA VAL A 258 12.60 22.86 9.53
C VAL A 258 12.02 24.18 10.06
N PRO A 259 10.78 24.21 10.57
CA PRO A 259 10.26 25.43 11.18
C PRO A 259 11.13 25.80 12.39
N THR A 260 11.84 26.92 12.32
CA THR A 260 12.72 27.39 13.41
C THR A 260 12.00 28.12 14.54
N ASN A 261 10.67 28.28 14.47
CA ASN A 261 9.90 28.98 15.49
C ASN A 261 8.83 28.07 16.09
N ILE A 262 9.22 27.20 17.00
CA ILE A 262 8.33 26.68 18.04
C ILE A 262 8.67 27.47 19.31
N PRO A 263 7.74 28.27 19.87
CA PRO A 263 7.92 28.81 21.21
C PRO A 263 8.10 27.65 22.17
N THR A 264 9.23 27.62 22.85
CA THR A 264 9.55 26.67 23.90
C THR A 264 8.56 26.86 25.06
N GLU A 265 7.60 25.95 25.22
CA GLU A 265 7.05 25.67 26.54
C GLU A 265 6.37 24.30 26.68
N SER A 266 6.86 23.59 27.71
CA SER A 266 6.25 22.50 28.50
C SER A 266 6.14 21.08 27.93
N THR A 267 7.06 20.28 28.47
CA THR A 267 7.17 18.81 28.57
C THR A 267 5.88 18.02 28.79
N ALA A 268 5.71 16.93 28.02
CA ALA A 268 4.99 15.73 28.46
C ALA A 268 5.50 14.45 27.75
N ALA A 269 6.17 13.59 28.54
CA ALA A 269 6.36 12.13 28.42
C ALA A 269 6.71 11.52 27.04
N GLY A 270 8.00 11.22 26.84
CA GLY A 270 8.48 10.33 25.79
C GLY A 270 8.16 8.87 26.07
N TYR A 271 7.81 8.12 25.02
CA TYR A 271 7.70 6.66 25.05
C TYR A 271 9.06 6.05 24.75
N ASP A 272 9.58 5.32 25.74
CA ASP A 272 10.76 4.48 25.69
C ASP A 272 10.38 3.11 25.08
N VAL A 273 11.08 2.68 24.03
CA VAL A 273 10.97 1.34 23.47
C VAL A 273 12.11 0.52 24.07
N GLY A 274 11.86 0.00 25.27
CA GLY A 274 12.78 -0.86 25.98
C GLY A 274 13.13 -2.12 25.18
N SER A 275 14.36 -2.16 24.69
CA SER A 275 15.06 -3.40 24.35
C SER A 275 15.64 -3.94 25.65
N GLY A 276 15.14 -5.09 26.11
CA GLY A 276 15.81 -5.80 27.19
C GLY A 276 17.17 -6.28 26.71
N ASP A 277 18.25 -5.88 27.38
CA ASP A 277 18.97 -6.82 28.24
C ASP A 277 20.06 -6.11 29.09
N SER A 278 20.20 -6.61 30.33
CA SER A 278 21.43 -6.68 31.12
C SER A 278 22.20 -5.39 31.52
N SER A 279 21.99 -5.03 32.78
CA SER A 279 22.84 -4.16 33.60
C SER A 279 24.26 -4.69 33.81
N ALA A 280 25.29 -3.85 33.66
CA ALA A 280 26.36 -3.66 34.65
C ALA A 280 27.38 -2.57 34.24
N ALA A 281 27.28 -1.42 34.93
CA ALA A 281 28.35 -0.64 35.57
C ALA A 281 29.52 -0.01 34.79
N ALA A 282 29.61 1.32 35.00
CA ALA A 282 30.79 2.18 35.15
C ALA A 282 31.65 2.47 33.89
N GLY A 283 32.04 3.70 33.57
CA GLY A 283 31.86 5.00 34.20
C GLY A 283 32.69 6.06 33.45
N ALA A 284 32.38 7.32 33.73
CA ALA A 284 33.21 8.51 33.55
C ALA A 284 33.56 8.99 32.11
N SER A 285 32.78 10.00 31.73
CA SER A 285 33.16 11.22 31.01
C SER A 285 34.61 11.71 31.16
N ALA A 286 35.21 12.13 30.04
CA ALA A 286 36.06 13.32 30.00
C ALA A 286 36.14 13.92 28.58
N THR A 287 35.71 15.17 28.48
CA THR A 287 35.88 16.13 27.40
C THR A 287 37.33 16.57 27.20
N ALA A 288 37.70 16.86 25.94
CA ALA A 288 38.40 18.07 25.45
C ALA A 288 39.49 17.78 24.39
N ALA A 289 39.38 18.51 23.27
CA ALA A 289 40.28 18.60 22.11
C ALA A 289 41.55 19.43 22.43
N PRO A 290 42.31 19.95 21.43
CA PRO A 290 42.82 19.44 20.15
C PRO A 290 44.37 19.55 20.08
N GLY A 291 45.04 19.03 19.04
CA GLY A 291 46.42 19.46 18.76
C GLY A 291 47.30 18.60 17.86
N ASN A 292 47.41 19.07 16.62
CA ASN A 292 48.63 19.18 15.80
C ASN A 292 49.33 17.93 15.18
N GLN A 293 49.32 17.96 13.84
CA GLN A 293 50.43 17.75 12.90
C GLN A 293 51.67 17.01 13.41
N ALA A 294 52.04 15.91 12.74
CA ALA A 294 53.05 15.95 11.67
C ALA A 294 53.42 14.52 11.20
N ALA A 295 53.80 14.47 9.93
CA ALA A 295 54.23 13.32 9.16
C ALA A 295 55.38 12.51 9.80
N ASN A 296 55.35 11.19 9.63
CA ASN A 296 56.43 10.54 8.89
C ASN A 296 55.99 9.20 8.27
N LYS A 297 56.59 8.91 7.12
CA LYS A 297 56.29 7.82 6.18
C LYS A 297 57.21 6.60 6.46
N PRO A 298 57.24 5.56 5.61
CA PRO A 298 56.93 4.16 5.91
C PRO A 298 58.17 3.28 6.21
N ILE A 299 57.96 2.03 6.63
CA ILE A 299 58.98 0.97 6.50
C ILE A 299 58.30 -0.36 6.13
N PHE A 300 58.63 -0.86 4.93
CA PHE A 300 58.59 -2.28 4.59
C PHE A 300 59.86 -2.92 5.21
N ASP A 301 59.82 -4.17 5.67
CA ASP A 301 60.37 -5.31 4.92
C ASP A 301 60.30 -6.66 5.69
N ALA A 302 60.24 -7.74 4.90
CA ALA A 302 60.61 -9.15 5.15
C ALA A 302 59.94 -9.91 6.34
N GLY A 303 59.43 -11.15 6.21
CA GLY A 303 59.83 -12.25 5.35
C GLY A 303 60.67 -13.27 6.14
N ALA A 304 60.05 -14.36 6.63
CA ALA A 304 60.61 -15.70 6.93
C ALA A 304 59.66 -16.44 7.90
N GLN A 305 58.93 -17.46 7.44
CA GLN A 305 59.25 -18.89 7.65
C GLN A 305 59.28 -19.33 9.12
N HIS A 306 58.19 -19.97 9.57
CA HIS A 306 58.13 -21.43 9.76
C HIS A 306 56.68 -21.90 9.84
#